data_AF-A0A813IEL8-F1
#
_entry.id   AF-A0A813IEL8-F1
#
_cell.length_a   1.000
_cell.length_b   1.000
_cell.length_c   1.000
_cell.angle_alpha   90.00
_cell.angle_beta   90.00
_cell.angle_gamma   90.00
#
_symmetry.space_group_name_H-M   'P 1'
#
loop_
_entity.id
_entity.type
_entity.pdbx_description
1 polymer ?
#
loop_
_entity_poly.entity_id
_entity_poly.type
_entity_poly.pdbx_seq_one_letter_code
_entity_poly.pdbx_strand_id
1 'polypeptide(L)'
;MTVASDDDEGLERDPFEYTPSRGRAQDVIESRFFNIVIGAVIVANAIVIGLETDNEGFWLYPMLEDIFLGTFVVELSARICVRGLCSFWSTSNPDFNWNLFDFVLVGIGVADRGLVSLRAAQVSGSHHASSSLFLVLRTFRLLRILRIFRIFRVLKQMYLQAISFASAVGSVLGVGSLVLLIVYICGIVITRLYGNAEPDDPLALVKQEYFGTVGASMLTLFQLMAFPDMERFQP
;
A
#
# COMPACT_ATOMS: atom_id res chain seq x y z
N MET A 1 -7.10 45.52 -56.90
CA MET A 1 -8.48 45.02 -57.05
C MET A 1 -8.42 43.52 -56.77
N THR A 2 -8.63 43.12 -55.50
CA THR A 2 -9.91 42.57 -54.97
C THR A 2 -10.21 41.22 -55.63
N VAL A 3 -10.26 40.10 -54.91
CA VAL A 3 -11.23 39.79 -53.84
C VAL A 3 -10.69 38.67 -52.93
N ALA A 4 -11.07 38.74 -51.66
CA ALA A 4 -10.84 37.77 -50.60
C ALA A 4 -11.74 36.53 -50.71
N SER A 5 -11.25 35.39 -50.23
CA SER A 5 -12.02 34.25 -49.72
C SER A 5 -11.02 33.47 -48.85
N ASP A 6 -10.94 33.71 -47.55
CA ASP A 6 -11.80 33.09 -46.51
C ASP A 6 -11.98 31.59 -46.76
N ASP A 7 -10.87 30.85 -46.69
CA ASP A 7 -10.90 29.44 -46.32
C ASP A 7 -10.65 29.37 -44.81
N ASP A 8 -11.77 29.50 -44.10
CA ASP A 8 -11.95 29.26 -42.68
C ASP A 8 -11.60 27.80 -42.40
N GLU A 9 -10.32 27.52 -42.10
CA GLU A 9 -9.89 26.25 -41.53
C GLU A 9 -10.58 26.10 -40.18
N GLY A 10 -11.75 25.45 -40.22
CA GLY A 10 -12.50 25.03 -39.06
C GLY A 10 -11.61 24.22 -38.14
N LEU A 11 -11.10 24.89 -37.11
CA LEU A 11 -10.65 24.28 -35.87
C LEU A 11 -11.86 23.56 -35.26
N GLU A 12 -12.14 22.34 -35.72
CA GLU A 12 -12.89 21.35 -34.96
C GLU A 12 -12.10 21.07 -33.69
N ARG A 13 -12.30 21.93 -32.68
CA ARG A 13 -11.99 21.59 -31.30
C ARG A 13 -12.95 20.48 -30.91
N ASP A 14 -12.42 19.28 -30.70
CA ASP A 14 -13.17 18.17 -30.12
C ASP A 14 -13.97 18.65 -28.89
N PRO A 15 -15.31 18.59 -28.89
CA PRO A 15 -16.14 19.10 -27.78
C PRO A 15 -16.02 18.29 -26.47
N PHE A 16 -15.18 17.25 -26.45
CA PHE A 16 -15.09 16.26 -25.40
C PHE A 16 -13.70 16.11 -24.78
N GLU A 17 -12.85 17.12 -24.92
CA GLU A 17 -11.65 17.18 -24.08
C GLU A 17 -12.05 17.58 -22.65
N TYR A 18 -12.62 16.63 -21.91
CA TYR A 18 -12.85 16.74 -20.48
C TYR A 18 -11.49 16.68 -19.79
N THR A 19 -10.75 17.79 -19.75
CA THR A 19 -9.66 17.94 -18.79
C THR A 19 -10.34 18.04 -17.42
N PRO A 20 -10.31 17.01 -16.55
CA PRO A 20 -10.75 17.22 -15.19
C PRO A 20 -9.72 18.17 -14.62
N SER A 21 -10.15 19.38 -14.24
CA SER A 21 -9.35 20.23 -13.38
C SER A 21 -9.05 19.39 -12.13
N ARG A 22 -7.85 18.81 -12.07
CA ARG A 22 -7.39 18.03 -10.92
C ARG A 22 -7.32 18.99 -9.76
N GLY A 23 -8.41 19.05 -9.00
CA GLY A 23 -8.49 19.92 -7.84
C GLY A 23 -7.54 19.40 -6.76
N ARG A 24 -7.01 20.30 -5.93
CA ARG A 24 -6.11 19.93 -4.81
C ARG A 24 -6.70 18.83 -3.91
N ALA A 25 -8.03 18.75 -3.80
CA ALA A 25 -8.72 17.70 -3.07
C ALA A 25 -8.53 16.29 -3.67
N GLN A 26 -8.42 16.19 -5.00
CA GLN A 26 -8.13 14.94 -5.69
C GLN A 26 -6.72 14.45 -5.35
N ASP A 27 -5.74 15.34 -5.38
CA ASP A 27 -4.35 15.00 -5.04
C ASP A 27 -4.22 14.52 -3.59
N VAL A 28 -4.98 15.10 -2.65
CA VAL A 28 -4.96 14.66 -1.24
C VAL A 28 -5.56 13.26 -1.09
N ILE A 29 -6.72 12.98 -1.68
CA ILE A 29 -7.40 11.69 -1.55
C ILE A 29 -6.67 10.57 -2.27
N GLU A 30 -6.06 10.88 -3.42
CA GLU A 30 -5.27 9.92 -4.19
C GLU A 30 -3.83 9.78 -3.65
N SER A 31 -3.45 10.57 -2.64
CA SER A 31 -2.11 10.52 -2.06
C SER A 31 -1.81 9.16 -1.41
N ARG A 32 -0.54 8.72 -1.54
CA ARG A 32 -0.07 7.49 -0.89
C ARG A 32 -0.19 7.58 0.63
N PHE A 33 0.12 8.73 1.20
CA PHE A 33 0.05 8.97 2.63
C PHE A 33 -1.39 8.79 3.15
N PHE A 34 -2.39 9.36 2.47
CA PHE A 34 -3.80 9.20 2.85
C PHE A 34 -4.21 7.72 2.84
N ASN A 35 -3.86 6.98 1.79
CA ASN A 35 -4.15 5.54 1.71
C ASN A 35 -3.47 4.72 2.83
N ILE A 36 -2.23 5.07 3.22
CA ILE A 36 -1.53 4.43 4.33
C ILE A 36 -2.25 4.71 5.66
N VAL A 37 -2.67 5.96 5.90
CA VAL A 37 -3.41 6.34 7.11
C VAL A 37 -4.72 5.56 7.20
N ILE A 38 -5.51 5.50 6.12
CA ILE A 38 -6.75 4.71 6.10
C ILE A 38 -6.47 3.22 6.30
N GLY A 39 -5.43 2.68 5.69
CA GLY A 39 -4.99 1.30 5.91
C GLY A 39 -4.67 1.03 7.38
N ALA A 40 -3.96 1.94 8.05
CA ALA A 40 -3.67 1.84 9.48
C ALA A 40 -4.94 1.87 10.34
N VAL A 41 -5.92 2.71 9.97
CA VAL A 41 -7.23 2.76 10.65
C VAL A 41 -8.00 1.44 10.49
N ILE A 42 -7.95 0.80 9.32
CA ILE A 42 -8.56 -0.53 9.09
C ILE A 42 -7.92 -1.58 10.00
N VAL A 43 -6.59 -1.61 10.08
CA VAL A 43 -5.85 -2.56 10.93
C VAL A 43 -6.15 -2.32 12.40
N ALA A 44 -6.13 -1.06 12.86
CA ALA A 44 -6.50 -0.70 14.22
C ALA A 44 -7.94 -1.13 14.55
N ASN A 45 -8.89 -0.94 13.63
CA ASN A 45 -10.26 -1.41 13.81
C ASN A 45 -10.35 -2.94 13.94
N ALA A 46 -9.60 -3.69 13.15
CA ALA A 46 -9.54 -5.15 13.26
C ALA A 46 -8.96 -5.62 14.60
N ILE A 47 -7.90 -4.97 15.09
CA ILE A 47 -7.32 -5.25 16.42
C ILE A 47 -8.36 -5.00 17.51
N VAL A 48 -9.07 -3.88 17.45
CA VAL A 48 -10.11 -3.55 18.44
C VAL A 48 -11.23 -4.59 18.43
N ILE A 49 -11.65 -5.08 17.27
CA ILE A 49 -12.66 -6.17 17.18
C ILE A 49 -12.12 -7.46 17.82
N GLY A 50 -10.85 -7.79 17.62
CA GLY A 50 -10.21 -8.93 18.28
C GLY A 50 -10.22 -8.79 19.81
N LEU A 51 -9.79 -7.62 20.32
CA LEU A 51 -9.78 -7.34 21.75
C LEU A 51 -11.18 -7.31 22.37
N GLU A 52 -12.19 -6.80 21.64
CA GLU A 52 -13.59 -6.84 22.06
C GLU A 52 -14.11 -8.28 22.17
N THR A 53 -13.62 -9.18 21.32
CA THR A 53 -14.00 -10.60 21.32
C THR A 53 -13.44 -11.33 22.55
N ASP A 54 -12.21 -11.01 22.96
CA ASP A 54 -11.56 -11.65 24.12
C ASP A 54 -12.02 -11.05 25.46
N ASN A 55 -12.32 -9.76 25.50
CA ASN A 55 -12.69 -9.05 26.73
C ASN A 55 -13.94 -8.19 26.52
N GLU A 56 -15.12 -8.80 26.58
CA GLU A 56 -16.37 -8.08 26.42
C GLU A 56 -16.60 -7.06 27.55
N GLY A 57 -17.15 -5.88 27.21
CA GLY A 57 -17.65 -4.91 28.21
C GLY A 57 -16.74 -3.73 28.55
N PHE A 58 -15.59 -3.58 27.87
CA PHE A 58 -14.77 -2.37 28.04
C PHE A 58 -15.47 -1.14 27.41
N TRP A 59 -15.65 -0.09 28.20
CA TRP A 59 -16.42 1.12 27.83
C TRP A 59 -15.83 1.89 26.64
N LEU A 60 -14.55 1.68 26.31
CA LEU A 60 -13.87 2.35 25.21
C LEU A 60 -14.25 1.77 23.83
N TYR A 61 -14.64 0.49 23.74
CA TYR A 61 -14.91 -0.14 22.44
C TYR A 61 -16.04 0.54 21.66
N PRO A 62 -17.22 0.84 22.25
CA PRO A 62 -18.28 1.52 21.52
C PRO A 62 -17.85 2.89 20.97
N MET A 63 -17.02 3.62 21.73
CA MET A 63 -16.49 4.93 21.33
C MET A 63 -15.49 4.81 20.18
N LEU A 64 -14.58 3.82 20.23
CA LEU A 64 -13.64 3.55 19.15
C LEU A 64 -14.36 3.11 17.89
N GLU A 65 -15.37 2.24 18.01
CA GLU A 65 -16.21 1.84 16.87
C GLU A 65 -16.87 3.04 16.19
N ASP A 66 -17.38 4.01 16.96
CA ASP A 66 -17.96 5.25 16.41
C ASP A 66 -16.93 6.10 15.68
N ILE A 67 -15.74 6.25 16.26
CA ILE A 67 -14.64 6.99 15.63
C ILE A 67 -14.22 6.32 14.32
N PHE A 68 -14.08 5.00 14.31
CA PHE A 68 -13.73 4.25 13.11
C PHE A 68 -14.82 4.39 12.05
N LEU A 69 -16.10 4.15 12.41
CA LEU A 69 -17.23 4.30 11.49
C LEU A 69 -17.28 5.72 10.90
N GLY A 70 -17.18 6.75 11.75
CA GLY A 70 -17.16 8.14 11.32
C GLY A 70 -16.01 8.45 10.35
N THR A 71 -14.82 7.93 10.63
CA THR A 71 -13.65 8.06 9.73
C THR A 71 -13.93 7.45 8.36
N PHE A 72 -14.53 6.26 8.30
CA PHE A 72 -14.87 5.59 7.05
C PHE A 72 -16.02 6.27 6.29
N VAL A 73 -17.00 6.84 7.00
CA VAL A 73 -18.05 7.65 6.38
C VAL A 73 -17.44 8.87 5.70
N VAL A 74 -16.62 9.64 6.43
CA VAL A 74 -15.98 10.85 5.90
C VAL A 74 -15.09 10.52 4.71
N GLU A 75 -14.28 9.47 4.80
CA GLU A 75 -13.39 9.05 3.73
C GLU A 75 -14.15 8.57 2.48
N LEU A 76 -15.20 7.77 2.65
CA LEU A 76 -16.04 7.31 1.54
C LEU A 76 -16.76 8.48 0.87
N SER A 77 -17.35 9.38 1.66
CA SER A 77 -18.00 10.60 1.15
C SER A 77 -17.02 11.48 0.39
N ALA A 78 -15.84 11.72 0.93
CA ALA A 78 -14.80 12.51 0.28
C ALA A 78 -14.40 11.91 -1.09
N ARG A 79 -14.23 10.58 -1.16
CA ARG A 79 -13.95 9.89 -2.42
C ARG A 79 -15.05 10.03 -3.46
N ILE A 80 -16.32 9.91 -3.04
CA ILE A 80 -17.48 10.05 -3.93
C ILE A 80 -17.55 11.49 -4.47
N CYS A 81 -17.36 12.50 -3.60
CA CYS A 81 -17.37 13.90 -3.99
C CYS A 81 -16.26 14.24 -4.99
N VAL A 82 -15.04 13.73 -4.78
CA VAL A 82 -13.88 14.06 -5.60
C VAL A 82 -13.85 13.32 -6.94
N ARG A 83 -14.18 12.02 -6.96
CA ARG A 83 -14.21 11.25 -8.23
C ARG A 83 -15.46 11.57 -9.05
N GLY A 84 -16.49 12.13 -8.42
CA GLY A 84 -17.81 12.34 -9.01
C GLY A 84 -18.65 11.06 -9.04
N LEU A 85 -19.97 11.19 -8.84
CA LEU A 85 -20.87 10.03 -8.73
C LEU A 85 -20.81 9.13 -9.98
N CYS A 86 -20.80 9.70 -11.19
CA CYS A 86 -20.79 8.89 -12.42
C CYS A 86 -19.51 8.07 -12.61
N SER A 87 -18.35 8.61 -12.23
CA SER A 87 -17.06 7.89 -12.35
C SER A 87 -16.86 6.87 -11.23
N PHE A 88 -17.37 7.17 -10.04
CA PHE A 88 -17.30 6.27 -8.89
C PHE A 88 -18.12 4.99 -9.10
N TRP A 89 -19.29 5.11 -9.75
CA TRP A 89 -20.22 4.01 -10.02
C TRP A 89 -20.09 3.39 -11.42
N SER A 90 -19.13 3.84 -12.23
CA SER A 90 -18.91 3.26 -13.56
C SER A 90 -18.29 1.88 -13.46
N THR A 91 -18.85 0.90 -14.19
CA THR A 91 -18.34 -0.48 -14.32
C THR A 91 -16.95 -0.52 -14.96
N SER A 92 -16.56 0.53 -15.68
CA SER A 92 -15.21 0.65 -16.27
C SER A 92 -14.12 0.93 -15.23
N ASN A 93 -14.49 1.22 -13.98
CA ASN A 93 -13.54 1.51 -12.91
C ASN A 93 -12.97 0.20 -12.31
N PRO A 94 -11.64 -0.03 -12.32
CA PRO A 94 -11.04 -1.26 -11.78
C PRO A 94 -11.21 -1.40 -10.26
N ASP A 95 -11.57 -0.32 -9.57
CA ASP A 95 -11.86 -0.33 -8.13
C ASP A 95 -13.35 -0.40 -7.81
N PHE A 96 -14.23 -0.55 -8.81
CA PHE A 96 -15.68 -0.56 -8.62
C PHE A 96 -16.14 -1.56 -7.53
N ASN A 97 -15.67 -2.81 -7.60
CA ASN A 97 -16.04 -3.83 -6.62
C ASN A 97 -15.64 -3.47 -5.18
N TRP A 98 -14.49 -2.80 -5.02
CA TRP A 98 -13.99 -2.37 -3.71
C TRP A 98 -14.74 -1.16 -3.18
N ASN A 99 -15.03 -0.21 -4.05
CA ASN A 99 -15.86 0.95 -3.76
C ASN A 99 -17.28 0.52 -3.31
N LEU A 100 -17.89 -0.41 -4.05
CA LEU A 100 -19.21 -0.99 -3.73
C LEU A 100 -19.16 -1.71 -2.39
N PHE A 101 -18.13 -2.53 -2.17
CA PHE A 101 -17.92 -3.24 -0.93
C PHE A 101 -17.80 -2.29 0.28
N ASP A 102 -16.98 -1.25 0.17
CA ASP A 102 -16.85 -0.23 1.22
C ASP A 102 -18.16 0.50 1.46
N PHE A 103 -18.88 0.85 0.40
CA PHE A 103 -20.20 1.49 0.49
C PHE A 103 -21.20 0.62 1.26
N VAL A 104 -21.28 -0.68 0.94
CA VAL A 104 -22.14 -1.63 1.65
C VAL A 104 -21.73 -1.73 3.12
N LEU A 105 -20.44 -1.85 3.41
CA LEU A 105 -19.97 -1.98 4.80
C LEU A 105 -20.21 -0.72 5.63
N VAL A 106 -19.97 0.47 5.06
CA VAL A 106 -20.28 1.74 5.71
C VAL A 106 -21.79 1.87 5.91
N GLY A 107 -22.59 1.52 4.91
CA GLY A 107 -24.05 1.53 4.98
C GLY A 107 -24.60 0.62 6.08
N ILE A 108 -24.08 -0.60 6.21
CA ILE A 108 -24.44 -1.53 7.29
C ILE A 108 -24.11 -0.92 8.67
N GLY A 109 -22.93 -0.31 8.82
CA GLY A 109 -22.51 0.30 10.09
C GLY A 109 -23.38 1.51 10.48
N VAL A 110 -23.71 2.36 9.53
CA VAL A 110 -24.62 3.51 9.76
C VAL A 110 -26.04 3.03 10.07
N ALA A 111 -26.53 2.01 9.36
CA ALA A 111 -27.84 1.42 9.62
C ALA A 111 -27.93 0.79 11.02
N ASP A 112 -26.89 0.06 11.44
CA ASP A 112 -26.81 -0.52 12.79
C ASP A 112 -26.93 0.56 13.88
N ARG A 113 -26.13 1.64 13.78
CA ARG A 113 -26.19 2.76 14.73
C ARG A 113 -27.52 3.52 14.69
N GLY A 114 -28.09 3.71 13.49
CA GLY A 114 -29.40 4.32 13.30
C GLY A 114 -30.53 3.52 13.95
N LEU A 115 -30.54 2.19 13.76
CA LEU A 115 -31.53 1.29 14.34
C LEU A 115 -31.45 1.26 15.89
N VAL A 116 -30.25 1.28 16.46
CA VAL A 116 -30.06 1.36 17.92
C VAL A 116 -30.62 2.67 18.48
N SER A 117 -30.37 3.80 17.80
CA SER A 117 -30.90 5.11 18.19
C SER A 117 -32.43 5.16 18.14
N LEU A 118 -33.03 4.62 17.05
CA LEU A 118 -34.49 4.55 16.90
C LEU A 118 -35.15 3.71 18.00
N ARG A 119 -34.50 2.61 18.43
CA ARG A 119 -34.99 1.82 19.56
C ARG A 119 -34.96 2.61 20.87
N ALA A 120 -33.88 3.34 21.15
CA ALA A 120 -33.79 4.17 22.35
C ALA A 120 -34.91 5.23 22.40
N ALA A 121 -35.27 5.80 21.25
CA ALA A 121 -36.40 6.71 21.11
C ALA A 121 -37.77 6.01 21.32
N GLN A 122 -37.97 4.80 20.78
CA GLN A 122 -39.23 4.07 20.90
C GLN A 122 -39.52 3.54 22.31
N VAL A 123 -38.49 3.15 23.07
CA VAL A 123 -38.63 2.71 24.48
C VAL A 123 -39.20 3.84 25.36
N SER A 124 -39.03 5.11 24.95
CA SER A 124 -39.58 6.26 25.67
C SER A 124 -41.02 6.61 25.28
N GLY A 125 -41.60 5.99 24.25
CA GLY A 125 -42.86 6.46 23.64
C GLY A 125 -43.99 5.44 23.48
N SER A 126 -43.75 4.13 23.37
CA SER A 126 -44.82 3.12 23.21
C SER A 126 -44.35 1.68 23.48
N HIS A 127 -45.09 0.95 24.31
CA HIS A 127 -44.71 -0.35 24.90
C HIS A 127 -44.86 -1.58 23.96
N HIS A 128 -45.02 -1.40 22.65
CA HIS A 128 -45.17 -2.48 21.68
C HIS A 128 -43.96 -2.56 20.72
N ALA A 129 -42.76 -2.73 21.28
CA ALA A 129 -41.59 -3.08 20.48
C ALA A 129 -41.72 -4.54 20.01
N SER A 130 -42.04 -4.69 18.72
CA SER A 130 -42.25 -5.97 18.05
C SER A 130 -40.98 -6.84 18.09
N SER A 131 -41.17 -8.13 18.39
CA SER A 131 -40.12 -9.16 18.38
C SER A 131 -39.32 -9.22 17.06
N SER A 132 -39.88 -8.71 15.96
CA SER A 132 -39.21 -8.58 14.67
C SER A 132 -38.04 -7.59 14.68
N LEU A 133 -38.13 -6.46 15.40
CA LEU A 133 -37.04 -5.48 15.47
C LEU A 133 -35.82 -6.04 16.22
N PHE A 134 -36.03 -6.86 17.24
CA PHE A 134 -34.95 -7.54 17.96
C PHE A 134 -34.17 -8.51 17.06
N LEU A 135 -34.87 -9.22 16.17
CA LEU A 135 -34.26 -10.17 15.24
C LEU A 135 -33.41 -9.43 14.19
N VAL A 136 -33.93 -8.31 13.65
CA VAL A 136 -33.20 -7.44 12.72
C VAL A 136 -31.93 -6.87 13.38
N LEU A 137 -32.05 -6.31 14.58
CA LEU A 137 -30.89 -5.78 15.33
C LEU A 137 -29.81 -6.84 15.59
N ARG A 138 -30.22 -8.07 15.88
CA ARG A 138 -29.28 -9.18 16.08
C ARG A 138 -28.52 -9.49 14.79
N THR A 139 -29.20 -9.47 13.65
CA THR A 139 -28.56 -9.68 12.35
C THR A 139 -27.58 -8.55 12.01
N PHE A 140 -27.97 -7.28 12.15
CA PHE A 140 -27.07 -6.14 11.89
C PHE A 140 -25.84 -6.14 12.81
N ARG A 141 -26.04 -6.50 14.09
CA ARG A 141 -24.94 -6.71 15.04
C ARG A 141 -23.98 -7.80 14.57
N LEU A 142 -24.43 -8.85 13.91
CA LEU A 142 -23.54 -9.87 13.34
C LEU A 142 -22.85 -9.35 12.07
N LEU A 143 -23.56 -8.57 11.23
CA LEU A 143 -23.00 -7.97 10.03
C LEU A 143 -21.85 -6.98 10.33
N ARG A 144 -21.76 -6.45 11.54
CA ARG A 144 -20.60 -5.67 11.97
C ARG A 144 -19.29 -6.44 11.85
N ILE A 145 -19.30 -7.78 11.94
CA ILE A 145 -18.09 -8.59 11.74
C ILE A 145 -17.55 -8.46 10.31
N LEU A 146 -18.42 -8.18 9.34
CA LEU A 146 -18.04 -8.01 7.94
C LEU A 146 -17.06 -6.84 7.75
N ARG A 147 -16.98 -5.90 8.69
CA ARG A 147 -15.99 -4.82 8.62
C ARG A 147 -14.55 -5.34 8.70
N ILE A 148 -14.31 -6.54 9.25
CA ILE A 148 -12.97 -7.19 9.22
C ILE A 148 -12.50 -7.44 7.78
N PHE A 149 -13.43 -7.69 6.87
CA PHE A 149 -13.12 -7.95 5.46
C PHE A 149 -12.58 -6.70 4.73
N ARG A 150 -12.63 -5.51 5.34
CA ARG A 150 -11.88 -4.33 4.85
C ARG A 150 -10.37 -4.58 4.76
N ILE A 151 -9.84 -5.54 5.52
CA ILE A 151 -8.42 -5.93 5.42
C ILE A 151 -8.05 -6.41 4.02
N PHE A 152 -8.99 -7.02 3.28
CA PHE A 152 -8.73 -7.47 1.91
C PHE A 152 -8.37 -6.34 0.97
N ARG A 153 -8.86 -5.13 1.25
CA ARG A 153 -8.49 -3.94 0.49
C ARG A 153 -7.01 -3.60 0.69
N VAL A 154 -6.54 -3.64 1.94
CA VAL A 154 -5.13 -3.43 2.28
C VAL A 154 -4.28 -4.52 1.62
N LEU A 155 -4.72 -5.78 1.67
CA LEU A 155 -4.04 -6.91 1.03
C LEU A 155 -3.93 -6.74 -0.49
N LYS A 156 -4.98 -6.29 -1.20
CA LYS A 156 -4.89 -5.95 -2.63
C LYS A 156 -3.82 -4.89 -2.88
N GLN A 157 -3.81 -3.81 -2.09
CA GLN A 157 -2.84 -2.73 -2.27
C GLN A 157 -1.41 -3.22 -2.04
N MET A 158 -1.19 -4.05 -1.01
CA MET A 158 0.11 -4.66 -0.75
C MET A 158 0.53 -5.62 -1.86
N TYR A 159 -0.40 -6.42 -2.38
CA TYR A 159 -0.16 -7.33 -3.49
C TYR A 159 0.28 -6.59 -4.77
N LEU A 160 -0.40 -5.51 -5.13
CA LEU A 160 -0.03 -4.68 -6.29
C LEU A 160 1.36 -4.05 -6.13
N GLN A 161 1.70 -3.60 -4.92
CA GLN A 161 3.05 -3.11 -4.62
C GLN A 161 4.09 -4.23 -4.71
N ALA A 162 3.78 -5.40 -4.17
CA ALA A 162 4.67 -6.57 -4.22
C ALA A 162 4.96 -7.02 -5.66
N ILE A 163 3.96 -7.01 -6.55
CA ILE A 163 4.18 -7.26 -7.99
C ILE A 163 5.14 -6.23 -8.59
N SER A 164 4.98 -4.96 -8.24
CA SER A 164 5.84 -3.89 -8.73
C SER A 164 7.28 -4.01 -8.24
N PHE A 165 7.48 -4.49 -7.01
CA PHE A 165 8.81 -4.82 -6.51
C PHE A 165 9.36 -6.07 -7.20
N ALA A 166 8.54 -7.10 -7.40
CA ALA A 166 8.94 -8.32 -8.07
C ALA A 166 9.39 -8.06 -9.52
N SER A 167 8.76 -7.14 -10.24
CA SER A 167 9.22 -6.74 -11.56
C SER A 167 10.58 -6.04 -11.53
N ALA A 168 10.88 -5.27 -10.49
CA ALA A 168 12.19 -4.62 -10.30
C ALA A 168 13.32 -5.62 -9.96
N VAL A 169 13.00 -6.75 -9.31
CA VAL A 169 13.98 -7.79 -8.95
C VAL A 169 14.70 -8.30 -10.20
N GLY A 170 14.01 -8.49 -11.32
CA GLY A 170 14.64 -8.94 -12.56
C GLY A 170 15.76 -8.00 -13.04
N SER A 171 15.53 -6.69 -12.98
CA SER A 171 16.53 -5.68 -13.33
C SER A 171 17.71 -5.66 -12.35
N VAL A 172 17.45 -5.77 -11.05
CA VAL A 172 18.48 -5.83 -10.00
C VAL A 172 19.34 -7.08 -10.16
N LEU A 173 18.73 -8.23 -10.47
CA LEU A 173 19.46 -9.48 -10.74
C LEU A 173 20.34 -9.36 -11.98
N GLY A 174 19.86 -8.70 -13.05
CA GLY A 174 20.67 -8.42 -14.24
C GLY A 174 21.94 -7.64 -13.91
N VAL A 175 21.80 -6.48 -13.27
CA VAL A 175 22.94 -5.65 -12.85
C VAL A 175 23.83 -6.41 -11.84
N GLY A 176 23.23 -7.08 -10.87
CA GLY A 176 23.95 -7.87 -9.87
C GLY A 176 24.79 -8.99 -10.48
N SER A 177 24.26 -9.68 -11.51
CA SER A 177 25.01 -10.72 -12.23
C SER A 177 26.22 -10.16 -12.98
N LEU A 178 26.11 -8.96 -13.57
CA LEU A 178 27.22 -8.30 -14.23
C LEU A 178 28.32 -7.90 -13.23
N VAL A 179 27.93 -7.34 -12.09
CA VAL A 179 28.87 -7.00 -11.01
C VAL A 179 29.57 -8.27 -10.50
N LEU A 180 28.82 -9.35 -10.28
CA LEU A 180 29.38 -10.63 -9.84
C LEU A 180 30.40 -11.18 -10.86
N LEU A 181 30.11 -11.08 -12.16
CA LEU A 181 31.02 -11.50 -13.22
C LEU A 181 32.32 -10.68 -13.22
N ILE A 182 32.23 -9.35 -13.04
CA ILE A 182 33.41 -8.49 -12.94
C ILE A 182 34.25 -8.86 -11.72
N VAL A 183 33.62 -9.00 -10.55
CA VAL A 183 34.31 -9.41 -9.32
C VAL A 183 34.96 -10.79 -9.47
N TYR A 184 34.32 -11.72 -10.18
CA TYR A 184 34.88 -13.04 -10.49
C TYR A 184 36.14 -12.94 -11.38
N ILE A 185 36.08 -12.19 -12.49
CA ILE A 185 37.23 -11.99 -13.39
C ILE A 185 38.38 -11.32 -12.64
N CYS A 186 38.11 -10.23 -11.91
CA CYS A 186 39.10 -9.55 -11.08
C CYS A 186 39.66 -10.48 -10.00
N GLY A 187 38.81 -11.30 -9.36
CA GLY A 187 39.21 -12.28 -8.37
C GLY A 187 40.18 -13.32 -8.93
N ILE A 188 39.94 -13.82 -10.15
CA ILE A 188 40.89 -14.71 -10.84
C ILE A 188 42.22 -13.99 -11.09
N VAL A 189 42.17 -12.78 -11.64
CA VAL A 189 43.38 -12.00 -11.96
C VAL A 189 44.20 -11.76 -10.70
N ILE A 190 43.58 -11.29 -9.61
CA ILE A 190 44.29 -11.03 -8.35
C ILE A 190 44.84 -12.31 -7.73
N THR A 191 44.08 -13.40 -7.72
CA THR A 191 44.59 -14.70 -7.22
C THR A 191 45.81 -15.17 -8.02
N ARG A 192 45.81 -14.97 -9.34
CA ARG A 192 46.95 -15.35 -10.20
C ARG A 192 48.17 -14.44 -10.01
N LEU A 193 47.96 -13.15 -9.78
CA LEU A 193 49.03 -12.16 -9.64
C LEU A 193 49.63 -12.13 -8.22
N TYR A 194 48.79 -12.26 -7.19
CA TYR A 194 49.17 -12.03 -5.79
C TYR A 194 48.95 -13.23 -4.87
N GLY A 195 48.26 -14.28 -5.33
CA GLY A 195 47.97 -15.47 -4.51
C GLY A 195 49.17 -16.42 -4.34
N ASN A 196 50.17 -16.35 -5.22
CA ASN A 196 51.43 -17.09 -5.08
C ASN A 196 52.45 -16.19 -4.39
N ALA A 197 52.50 -16.19 -3.06
CA ALA A 197 53.50 -15.43 -2.31
C ALA A 197 54.87 -16.14 -2.35
N GLU A 198 55.93 -15.36 -2.54
CA GLU A 198 57.33 -15.81 -2.44
C GLU A 198 57.59 -16.24 -0.98
N PRO A 199 58.31 -17.36 -0.71
CA PRO A 199 58.55 -17.84 0.65
C PRO A 199 59.25 -16.85 1.60
N ASP A 200 59.99 -15.87 1.06
CA ASP A 200 60.74 -14.85 1.82
C ASP A 200 59.95 -13.53 2.02
N ASP A 201 58.69 -13.43 1.56
CA ASP A 201 57.88 -12.22 1.71
C ASP A 201 57.23 -12.14 3.12
N PRO A 202 57.52 -11.11 3.94
CA PRO A 202 56.91 -10.94 5.26
C PRO A 202 55.38 -10.80 5.24
N LEU A 203 54.79 -10.45 4.09
CA LEU A 203 53.34 -10.36 3.87
C LEU A 203 52.73 -11.63 3.28
N ALA A 204 53.49 -12.72 3.14
CA ALA A 204 53.01 -13.96 2.49
C ALA A 204 51.76 -14.55 3.15
N LEU A 205 51.69 -14.53 4.50
CA LEU A 205 50.54 -15.04 5.25
C LEU A 205 49.26 -14.22 4.97
N VAL A 206 49.38 -12.90 4.99
CA VAL A 206 48.27 -11.96 4.72
C VAL A 206 47.81 -12.07 3.26
N LYS A 207 48.74 -12.16 2.31
CA LYS A 207 48.43 -12.35 0.88
C LYS A 207 47.72 -13.69 0.63
N GLN A 208 48.16 -14.75 1.29
CA GLN A 208 47.54 -16.07 1.17
C GLN A 208 46.13 -16.11 1.80
N GLU A 209 45.93 -15.41 2.92
CA GLU A 209 44.63 -15.31 3.58
C GLU A 209 43.59 -14.57 2.72
N TYR A 210 43.94 -13.40 2.18
CA TYR A 210 43.00 -12.56 1.42
C TYR A 210 42.93 -12.88 -0.08
N PHE A 211 44.01 -13.41 -0.67
CA PHE A 211 44.15 -13.62 -2.12
C PHE A 211 44.59 -15.03 -2.54
N GLY A 212 44.70 -15.97 -1.61
CA GLY A 212 45.17 -17.34 -1.91
C GLY A 212 44.20 -18.18 -2.74
N THR A 213 42.91 -17.85 -2.75
CA THR A 213 41.90 -18.53 -3.58
C THR A 213 41.02 -17.53 -4.32
N VAL A 214 40.40 -17.95 -5.42
CA VAL A 214 39.47 -17.10 -6.19
C VAL A 214 38.32 -16.62 -5.32
N GLY A 215 37.76 -17.50 -4.46
CA GLY A 215 36.69 -17.13 -3.53
C GLY A 215 37.12 -16.11 -2.49
N ALA A 216 38.31 -16.28 -1.90
CA ALA A 216 38.89 -15.31 -0.97
C ALA A 216 39.11 -13.95 -1.65
N SER A 217 39.74 -13.94 -2.83
CA SER A 217 39.97 -12.73 -3.61
C SER A 217 38.65 -12.02 -4.00
N MET A 218 37.62 -12.77 -4.38
CA MET A 218 36.30 -12.22 -4.69
C MET A 218 35.64 -11.60 -3.46
N LEU A 219 35.70 -12.25 -2.30
CA LEU A 219 35.16 -11.71 -1.04
C LEU A 219 35.93 -10.45 -0.61
N THR A 220 37.26 -10.46 -0.70
CA THR A 220 38.11 -9.30 -0.40
C THR A 220 37.78 -8.13 -1.32
N LEU A 221 37.63 -8.37 -2.63
CA LEU A 221 37.21 -7.37 -3.61
C LEU A 221 35.79 -6.84 -3.36
N PHE A 222 34.85 -7.72 -3.05
CA PHE A 222 33.48 -7.32 -2.71
C PHE A 222 33.45 -6.47 -1.44
N GLN A 223 34.20 -6.86 -0.41
CA GLN A 223 34.32 -6.08 0.82
C GLN A 223 34.99 -4.73 0.58
N LEU A 224 35.98 -4.63 -0.30
CA LEU A 224 36.61 -3.36 -0.68
C LEU A 224 35.63 -2.46 -1.46
N MET A 225 34.80 -3.05 -2.33
CA MET A 225 33.76 -2.35 -3.07
C MET A 225 32.62 -1.85 -2.17
N ALA A 226 32.20 -2.65 -1.18
CA ALA A 226 31.12 -2.30 -0.26
C ALA A 226 31.57 -1.38 0.88
N PHE A 227 32.79 -1.59 1.38
CA PHE A 227 33.39 -0.86 2.49
C PHE A 227 34.86 -0.57 2.15
N PRO A 228 35.17 0.60 1.57
CA PRO A 228 36.53 0.98 1.21
C PRO A 228 37.31 1.42 2.46
N ASP A 229 37.56 0.46 3.36
CA ASP A 229 38.41 0.63 4.51
C ASP A 229 39.72 -0.12 4.28
N MET A 230 40.82 0.63 4.22
CA MET A 230 42.16 0.16 3.86
C MET A 230 43.03 -0.12 5.10
N GLU A 231 42.55 0.21 6.31
CA GLU A 231 43.32 0.05 7.55
C GLU A 231 43.68 -1.41 7.84
N ARG A 232 42.81 -2.34 7.44
CA ARG A 232 42.99 -3.80 7.53
C ARG A 232 44.13 -4.39 6.67
N PHE A 233 44.75 -3.60 5.79
CA PHE A 233 45.89 -4.01 4.95
C PHE A 233 47.20 -3.30 5.32
N GLN A 234 47.20 -2.46 6.36
CA GLN A 234 48.42 -1.85 6.88
C GLN A 234 49.10 -2.82 7.87
N PRO A 235 50.43 -3.03 7.77
CA PRO A 235 51.17 -3.89 8.69
C PRO A 235 51.27 -3.30 10.11
#